data_AF-A0A7Z1KHS5-F1
#
_entry.id   AF-A0A7Z1KHS5-F1
#
_cell.length_a   1.000
_cell.length_b   1.000
_cell.length_c   1.000
_cell.angle_alpha   90.00
_cell.angle_beta   90.00
_cell.angle_gamma   90.00
#
_symmetry.space_group_name_H-M   'P 1'
#
loop_
_entity.id
_entity.type
_entity.pdbx_description
1 polymer ?
#
loop_
_entity_poly.entity_id
_entity_poly.type
_entity_poly.pdbx_seq_one_letter_code
_entity_poly.pdbx_strand_id
1 'polypeptide(L)'
;MKRFTPYEQWHCELVSSGAFDHLNKLFKLNEQSDWPSCSWFDGFLNATNANNRPIVFKEDDYFSAEERYYEQIIFDTGLVPTRQKNWHDLFGGFIWCLFPKTKSLLNKRHVQEINLHGTKQRSKHRNALTLFDECGVILAVTDDMWPTRLRNHQWHEAFVDLRGEWGKSISPFMFGHANYEMLTKPYIGLTGKALFVKVPSDTFCKDLVAQYAYLDTVLCEMIENNDCLQDNSLLSPLPLLGVPGWHEDNKNSEFYSNTDYFRPKRRIR
;
A
#
# COMPACT_ATOMS: atom_id res chain seq x y z
N MET A 1 6.37 -0.12 23.81
CA MET A 1 5.28 -0.14 22.80
C MET A 1 4.72 -1.55 22.77
N LYS A 2 3.42 -1.77 23.03
CA LYS A 2 2.82 -3.09 22.80
C LYS A 2 2.89 -3.36 21.29
N ARG A 3 3.38 -4.54 20.89
CA ARG A 3 3.38 -4.96 19.49
C ARG A 3 1.92 -5.03 19.02
N PHE A 4 1.63 -4.50 17.83
CA PHE A 4 0.30 -4.63 17.24
C PHE A 4 -0.09 -6.12 17.12
N THR A 5 -1.35 -6.42 17.36
CA THR A 5 -1.91 -7.77 17.20
C THR A 5 -3.22 -7.64 16.44
N PRO A 6 -3.33 -8.22 15.23
CA PRO A 6 -4.56 -8.18 14.43
C PRO A 6 -5.66 -8.99 15.10
N TYR A 7 -6.90 -8.80 14.65
CA TYR A 7 -7.99 -9.70 15.02
C TYR A 7 -7.79 -11.07 14.36
N GLU A 8 -8.00 -12.15 15.11
CA GLU A 8 -7.87 -13.52 14.60
C GLU A 8 -9.10 -13.97 13.78
N GLN A 9 -10.23 -13.29 13.97
CA GLN A 9 -11.50 -13.63 13.34
C GLN A 9 -11.88 -12.61 12.26
N TRP A 10 -12.65 -13.08 11.28
CA TRP A 10 -13.24 -12.21 10.26
C TRP A 10 -14.34 -11.37 10.88
N HIS A 11 -14.31 -10.07 10.59
CA HIS A 11 -15.37 -9.14 10.95
C HIS A 11 -15.50 -8.12 9.82
N CYS A 12 -16.60 -8.18 9.05
CA CYS A 12 -16.82 -7.30 7.90
C CYS A 12 -16.87 -5.80 8.29
N GLU A 13 -17.30 -5.48 9.51
CA GLU A 13 -17.33 -4.12 10.06
C GLU A 13 -15.93 -3.47 10.13
N LEU A 14 -14.86 -4.26 10.27
CA LEU A 14 -13.50 -3.74 10.33
C LEU A 14 -13.00 -3.17 9.00
N VAL A 15 -13.65 -3.55 7.91
CA VAL A 15 -13.29 -3.18 6.53
C VAL A 15 -14.41 -2.44 5.82
N SER A 16 -15.45 -1.99 6.53
CA SER A 16 -16.66 -1.46 5.90
C SER A 16 -16.54 -0.03 5.35
N SER A 17 -15.51 0.73 5.73
CA SER A 17 -15.41 2.15 5.36
C SER A 17 -13.97 2.69 5.35
N GLY A 18 -13.82 3.92 4.87
CA GLY A 18 -12.62 4.72 4.99
C GLY A 18 -11.52 4.26 4.06
N ALA A 19 -10.36 3.86 4.60
CA ALA A 19 -9.25 3.41 3.77
C ALA A 19 -9.59 2.19 2.90
N PHE A 20 -10.60 1.40 3.30
CA PHE A 20 -11.06 0.21 2.59
C PHE A 20 -12.06 0.50 1.47
N ASP A 21 -12.49 1.75 1.28
CA ASP A 21 -13.54 2.11 0.31
C ASP A 21 -13.22 1.67 -1.13
N HIS A 22 -11.96 1.73 -1.54
CA HIS A 22 -11.56 1.26 -2.87
C HIS A 22 -11.71 -0.25 -2.98
N LEU A 23 -11.33 -1.01 -1.94
CA LEU A 23 -11.53 -2.46 -1.91
C LEU A 23 -13.02 -2.80 -1.94
N ASN A 24 -13.85 -2.08 -1.17
CA ASN A 24 -15.29 -2.31 -1.16
C ASN A 24 -15.94 -2.02 -2.51
N LYS A 25 -15.52 -0.96 -3.20
CA LYS A 25 -16.04 -0.61 -4.54
C LYS A 25 -15.64 -1.63 -5.61
N LEU A 26 -14.39 -2.07 -5.61
CA LEU A 26 -13.83 -2.93 -6.66
C LEU A 26 -14.09 -4.42 -6.43
N PHE A 27 -14.13 -4.84 -5.16
CA PHE A 27 -14.05 -6.24 -4.76
C PHE A 27 -15.19 -6.70 -3.85
N LYS A 28 -16.06 -5.78 -3.40
CA LYS A 28 -17.17 -6.11 -2.48
C LYS A 28 -16.69 -6.79 -1.20
N LEU A 29 -15.55 -6.34 -0.66
CA LEU A 29 -14.92 -6.93 0.51
C LEU A 29 -15.83 -6.87 1.76
N ASN A 30 -16.50 -5.74 1.96
CA ASN A 30 -17.47 -5.54 3.04
C ASN A 30 -18.74 -6.42 2.91
N GLU A 31 -18.98 -7.05 1.76
CA GLU A 31 -20.12 -7.96 1.53
C GLU A 31 -19.74 -9.43 1.82
N GLN A 32 -18.48 -9.73 2.15
CA GLN A 32 -18.04 -11.09 2.46
C GLN A 32 -18.46 -11.52 3.87
N SER A 33 -19.03 -12.72 3.97
CA SER A 33 -19.47 -13.30 5.25
C SER A 33 -18.34 -13.98 6.03
N ASP A 34 -17.26 -14.35 5.35
CA ASP A 34 -16.08 -15.02 5.94
C ASP A 34 -14.82 -14.65 5.13
N TRP A 35 -13.67 -15.12 5.58
CA TRP A 35 -12.37 -14.98 4.91
C TRP A 35 -12.43 -15.42 3.44
N PRO A 36 -12.03 -14.54 2.49
CA PRO A 36 -11.82 -14.95 1.11
C PRO A 36 -10.74 -16.05 0.99
N SER A 37 -11.01 -17.07 0.18
CA SER A 37 -10.05 -18.15 -0.10
C SER A 37 -8.97 -17.70 -1.10
N CYS A 38 -7.90 -18.48 -1.29
CA CYS A 38 -6.90 -18.18 -2.32
C CYS A 38 -7.50 -18.08 -3.73
N SER A 39 -8.41 -18.98 -4.07
CA SER A 39 -9.07 -19.01 -5.40
C SER A 39 -10.04 -17.85 -5.60
N TRP A 40 -10.43 -17.13 -4.55
CA TRP A 40 -11.31 -15.97 -4.66
C TRP A 40 -10.67 -14.86 -5.52
N PHE A 41 -9.34 -14.72 -5.46
CA PHE A 41 -8.60 -13.74 -6.25
C PHE A 41 -8.60 -14.05 -7.75
N ASP A 42 -8.80 -15.31 -8.17
CA ASP A 42 -8.68 -15.74 -9.57
C ASP A 42 -9.63 -14.95 -10.50
N GLY A 43 -10.78 -14.50 -10.00
CA GLY A 43 -11.74 -13.69 -10.77
C GLY A 43 -11.31 -12.24 -11.01
N PHE A 44 -10.32 -11.74 -10.28
CA PHE A 44 -9.86 -10.35 -10.32
C PHE A 44 -8.42 -10.21 -10.77
N LEU A 45 -7.64 -11.28 -10.66
CA LEU A 45 -6.21 -11.26 -10.88
C LEU A 45 -5.89 -11.30 -12.37
N ASN A 46 -5.23 -10.24 -12.84
CA ASN A 46 -4.63 -10.19 -14.18
C ASN A 46 -3.15 -9.79 -14.03
N ALA A 47 -2.37 -10.69 -13.44
CA ALA A 47 -0.98 -10.46 -13.12
C ALA A 47 -0.10 -11.59 -13.67
N THR A 48 1.06 -11.22 -14.20
CA THR A 48 2.15 -12.13 -14.56
C THR A 48 3.44 -11.64 -13.93
N ASN A 49 4.25 -12.56 -13.40
CA ASN A 49 5.58 -12.21 -12.90
C ASN A 49 6.54 -11.86 -14.06
N ALA A 50 7.76 -11.44 -13.72
CA ALA A 50 8.78 -11.07 -14.72
C ALA A 50 9.26 -12.22 -15.62
N ASN A 51 8.93 -13.47 -15.30
CA ASN A 51 9.21 -14.66 -16.10
C ASN A 51 7.99 -15.11 -16.92
N ASN A 52 6.99 -14.25 -17.08
CA ASN A 52 5.73 -14.52 -17.80
C ASN A 52 4.93 -15.70 -17.21
N ARG A 53 5.10 -16.00 -15.92
CA ARG A 53 4.23 -16.95 -15.21
C ARG A 53 3.00 -16.21 -14.70
N PRO A 54 1.79 -16.74 -14.90
CA PRO A 54 0.59 -16.17 -14.29
C PRO A 54 0.74 -16.22 -12.76
N ILE A 55 0.33 -15.15 -12.09
CA ILE A 55 0.25 -15.14 -10.64
C ILE A 55 -0.93 -16.01 -10.21
N VAL A 56 -0.71 -16.92 -9.26
CA VAL A 56 -1.75 -17.77 -8.69
C VAL A 56 -1.52 -17.92 -7.19
N PHE A 57 -2.54 -17.66 -6.38
CA PHE A 57 -2.44 -17.84 -4.93
C PHE A 57 -2.61 -19.32 -4.57
N LYS A 58 -1.74 -19.81 -3.68
CA LYS A 58 -1.78 -21.17 -3.16
C LYS A 58 -1.59 -21.16 -1.66
N GLU A 59 -2.30 -22.05 -0.98
CA GLU A 59 -2.20 -22.20 0.46
C GLU A 59 -0.78 -22.63 0.87
N ASP A 60 -0.32 -22.15 2.01
CA ASP A 60 1.06 -22.35 2.49
C ASP A 60 1.44 -23.85 2.59
N ASP A 61 0.49 -24.71 2.95
CA ASP A 61 0.66 -26.17 3.01
C ASP A 61 1.09 -26.79 1.66
N TYR A 62 0.76 -26.14 0.54
CA TYR A 62 1.21 -26.57 -0.80
C TYR A 62 2.74 -26.50 -0.96
N PHE A 63 3.41 -25.68 -0.14
CA PHE A 63 4.84 -25.41 -0.20
C PHE A 63 5.62 -26.11 0.93
N SER A 64 5.07 -27.14 1.56
CA SER A 64 5.69 -27.82 2.71
C SER A 64 7.08 -28.41 2.43
N ALA A 65 7.38 -28.73 1.17
CA ALA A 65 8.68 -29.26 0.72
C ALA A 65 9.56 -28.20 0.04
N GLU A 66 9.12 -26.94 0.03
CA GLU A 66 9.83 -25.85 -0.63
C GLU A 66 10.93 -25.28 0.26
N GLU A 67 12.15 -25.22 -0.28
CA GLU A 67 13.32 -24.69 0.43
C GLU A 67 13.68 -23.28 -0.03
N ARG A 68 13.10 -22.83 -1.16
CA ARG A 68 13.31 -21.49 -1.69
C ARG A 68 12.68 -20.43 -0.80
N TYR A 69 13.26 -19.23 -0.84
CA TYR A 69 12.69 -18.07 -0.17
C TYR A 69 11.39 -17.63 -0.86
N TYR A 70 10.45 -17.09 -0.09
CA TYR A 70 9.14 -16.60 -0.55
C TYR A 70 9.18 -15.86 -1.90
N GLU A 71 10.01 -14.82 -2.02
CA GLU A 71 10.13 -14.04 -3.27
C GLU A 71 10.64 -14.86 -4.45
N GLN A 72 11.51 -15.84 -4.20
CA GLN A 72 12.07 -16.71 -5.24
C GLN A 72 11.00 -17.68 -5.78
N ILE A 73 10.14 -18.20 -4.91
CA ILE A 73 9.01 -19.06 -5.32
C ILE A 73 8.12 -18.31 -6.31
N ILE A 74 7.70 -17.10 -5.93
CA ILE A 74 6.85 -16.25 -6.77
C ILE A 74 7.53 -15.95 -8.10
N PHE A 75 8.82 -15.58 -8.07
CA PHE A 75 9.57 -15.23 -9.26
C PHE A 75 9.72 -16.41 -10.23
N ASP A 76 10.00 -17.61 -9.74
CA ASP A 76 10.24 -18.77 -10.61
C ASP A 76 8.93 -19.38 -11.14
N THR A 77 7.89 -19.42 -10.29
CA THR A 77 6.70 -20.24 -10.53
C THR A 77 5.44 -19.45 -10.81
N GLY A 78 5.37 -18.18 -10.38
CA GLY A 78 4.14 -17.39 -10.33
C GLY A 78 3.22 -17.77 -9.17
N LEU A 79 3.57 -18.78 -8.37
CA LEU A 79 2.75 -19.18 -7.23
C LEU A 79 3.06 -18.31 -6.02
N VAL A 80 2.03 -17.78 -5.38
CA VAL A 80 2.14 -16.94 -4.18
C VAL A 80 1.72 -17.75 -2.96
N PRO A 81 2.66 -18.13 -2.06
CA PRO A 81 2.33 -18.74 -0.78
C PRO A 81 1.41 -17.82 0.04
N THR A 82 0.32 -18.35 0.57
CA THR A 82 -0.72 -17.56 1.25
C THR A 82 -1.26 -18.32 2.44
N ARG A 83 -1.16 -17.72 3.62
CA ARG A 83 -1.74 -18.27 4.85
C ARG A 83 -3.24 -18.02 4.85
N GLN A 84 -4.00 -19.07 5.16
CA GLN A 84 -5.44 -18.96 5.33
C GLN A 84 -5.79 -18.13 6.57
N LYS A 85 -6.92 -17.42 6.50
CA LYS A 85 -7.46 -16.61 7.60
C LYS A 85 -6.44 -15.61 8.17
N ASN A 86 -5.76 -14.91 7.27
CA ASN A 86 -4.67 -14.00 7.60
C ASN A 86 -4.90 -12.63 6.94
N TRP A 87 -5.08 -11.57 7.74
CA TRP A 87 -5.33 -10.21 7.23
C TRP A 87 -4.19 -9.72 6.34
N HIS A 88 -2.96 -9.95 6.74
CA HIS A 88 -1.78 -9.52 6.02
C HIS A 88 -1.71 -10.11 4.61
N ASP A 89 -1.86 -11.43 4.48
CA ASP A 89 -1.80 -12.10 3.17
C ASP A 89 -3.04 -11.81 2.32
N LEU A 90 -4.22 -11.65 2.94
CA LEU A 90 -5.43 -11.18 2.27
C LEU A 90 -5.20 -9.80 1.62
N PHE A 91 -4.67 -8.83 2.37
CA PHE A 91 -4.36 -7.51 1.82
C PHE A 91 -3.22 -7.57 0.81
N GLY A 92 -2.22 -8.44 1.02
CA GLY A 92 -1.18 -8.71 0.02
C GLY A 92 -1.77 -9.17 -1.32
N GLY A 93 -2.78 -10.04 -1.29
CA GLY A 93 -3.53 -10.47 -2.47
C GLY A 93 -4.26 -9.33 -3.17
N PHE A 94 -4.92 -8.44 -2.41
CA PHE A 94 -5.55 -7.25 -3.00
C PHE A 94 -4.54 -6.32 -3.69
N ILE A 95 -3.34 -6.16 -3.13
CA ILE A 95 -2.30 -5.32 -3.77
C ILE A 95 -1.85 -5.94 -5.09
N TRP A 96 -1.76 -7.27 -5.21
CA TRP A 96 -1.50 -7.94 -6.49
C TRP A 96 -2.61 -7.68 -7.53
N CYS A 97 -3.88 -7.64 -7.11
CA CYS A 97 -4.99 -7.31 -8.02
C CYS A 97 -4.98 -5.82 -8.43
N LEU A 98 -4.61 -4.92 -7.53
CA LEU A 98 -4.62 -3.47 -7.76
C LEU A 98 -3.39 -2.96 -8.52
N PHE A 99 -2.21 -3.54 -8.27
CA PHE A 99 -0.92 -3.11 -8.82
C PHE A 99 -0.11 -4.29 -9.37
N PRO A 100 -0.66 -5.04 -10.35
CA PRO A 100 -0.04 -6.26 -10.85
C PRO A 100 1.36 -6.03 -11.45
N LYS A 101 1.57 -4.94 -12.20
CA LYS A 101 2.88 -4.65 -12.83
C LYS A 101 3.91 -4.27 -11.78
N THR A 102 3.54 -3.37 -10.87
CA THR A 102 4.44 -2.91 -9.81
C THR A 102 4.81 -4.05 -8.87
N LYS A 103 3.88 -4.90 -8.45
CA LYS A 103 4.19 -6.06 -7.59
C LYS A 103 5.13 -7.05 -8.27
N SER A 104 4.91 -7.34 -9.56
CA SER A 104 5.85 -8.16 -10.34
C SER A 104 7.25 -7.55 -10.44
N LEU A 105 7.34 -6.22 -10.61
CA LEU A 105 8.62 -5.52 -10.61
C LEU A 105 9.31 -5.59 -9.24
N LEU A 106 8.59 -5.33 -8.14
CA LEU A 106 9.14 -5.41 -6.78
C LEU A 106 9.65 -6.83 -6.48
N ASN A 107 8.88 -7.87 -6.83
CA ASN A 107 9.31 -9.26 -6.67
C ASN A 107 10.61 -9.55 -7.43
N LYS A 108 10.71 -9.15 -8.71
CA LYS A 108 11.94 -9.26 -9.51
C LYS A 108 13.12 -8.55 -8.82
N ARG A 109 12.92 -7.31 -8.36
CA ARG A 109 13.97 -6.53 -7.69
C ARG A 109 14.39 -7.17 -6.36
N HIS A 110 13.46 -7.73 -5.60
CA HIS A 110 13.78 -8.48 -4.38
C HIS A 110 14.67 -9.68 -4.67
N VAL A 111 14.37 -10.48 -5.69
CA VAL A 111 15.20 -11.62 -6.10
C VAL A 111 16.59 -11.16 -6.56
N GLN A 112 16.67 -10.09 -7.36
CA GLN A 112 17.96 -9.52 -7.77
C GLN A 112 18.83 -9.11 -6.58
N GLU A 113 18.25 -8.39 -5.62
CA GLU A 113 18.95 -7.96 -4.41
C GLU A 113 19.38 -9.13 -3.51
N ILE A 114 18.54 -10.16 -3.41
CA ILE A 114 18.88 -11.39 -2.66
C ILE A 114 20.06 -12.11 -3.34
N ASN A 115 20.09 -12.16 -4.67
CA ASN A 115 21.19 -12.79 -5.41
C ASN A 115 22.51 -11.99 -5.28
N LEU A 116 22.43 -10.66 -5.22
CA LEU A 116 23.61 -9.78 -5.10
C LEU A 116 24.16 -9.69 -3.68
N HIS A 117 23.29 -9.63 -2.67
CA HIS A 117 23.67 -9.32 -1.28
C HIS A 117 23.41 -10.47 -0.29
N GLY A 118 22.82 -11.55 -0.76
CA GLY A 118 22.38 -12.67 0.07
C GLY A 118 21.13 -12.33 0.90
N THR A 119 20.74 -13.29 1.75
CA THR A 119 19.52 -13.17 2.56
C THR A 119 19.73 -12.46 3.90
N LYS A 120 20.96 -12.46 4.43
CA LYS A 120 21.29 -12.03 5.81
C LYS A 120 21.36 -10.51 6.00
N GLN A 121 21.93 -9.77 5.04
CA GLN A 121 22.01 -8.31 5.12
C GLN A 121 21.13 -7.68 4.04
N ARG A 122 20.13 -6.90 4.46
CA ARG A 122 19.29 -6.15 3.52
C ARG A 122 20.00 -4.88 3.09
N SER A 123 20.17 -4.70 1.79
CA SER A 123 20.62 -3.45 1.18
C SER A 123 19.63 -2.30 1.47
N LYS A 124 20.05 -1.06 1.21
CA LYS A 124 19.16 0.11 1.28
C LYS A 124 17.98 -0.03 0.30
N HIS A 125 18.25 -0.49 -0.91
CA HIS A 125 17.22 -0.72 -1.93
C HIS A 125 16.20 -1.75 -1.47
N ARG A 126 16.64 -2.95 -1.03
CA ARG A 126 15.73 -3.98 -0.51
C ARG A 126 14.91 -3.49 0.68
N ASN A 127 15.49 -2.68 1.56
CA ASN A 127 14.76 -2.06 2.66
C ASN A 127 13.69 -1.08 2.18
N ALA A 128 13.95 -0.30 1.12
CA ALA A 128 12.98 0.61 0.54
C ALA A 128 11.84 -0.10 -0.18
N LEU A 129 12.15 -1.12 -0.97
CA LEU A 129 11.14 -1.98 -1.60
C LEU A 129 10.23 -2.61 -0.54
N THR A 130 10.82 -3.19 0.52
CA THR A 130 10.05 -3.80 1.62
C THR A 130 9.20 -2.75 2.34
N LEU A 131 9.78 -1.59 2.67
CA LEU A 131 9.06 -0.54 3.39
C LEU A 131 7.88 0.01 2.58
N PHE A 132 8.05 0.13 1.26
CA PHE A 132 6.97 0.55 0.37
C PHE A 132 5.89 -0.53 0.24
N ASP A 133 6.27 -1.80 0.09
CA ASP A 133 5.31 -2.91 -0.01
C ASP A 133 4.48 -3.11 1.26
N GLU A 134 5.06 -2.85 2.42
CA GLU A 134 4.42 -2.99 3.73
C GLU A 134 3.60 -1.75 4.12
N CYS A 135 4.18 -0.56 3.92
CA CYS A 135 3.67 0.69 4.49
C CYS A 135 3.43 1.80 3.47
N GLY A 136 3.52 1.52 2.17
CA GLY A 136 3.39 2.51 1.10
C GLY A 136 2.00 3.10 0.95
N VAL A 137 1.94 4.38 0.61
CA VAL A 137 0.73 5.06 0.14
C VAL A 137 1.12 5.87 -1.09
N ILE A 138 0.46 5.66 -2.20
CA ILE A 138 0.64 6.48 -3.38
C ILE A 138 -0.27 7.70 -3.23
N LEU A 139 0.30 8.90 -3.24
CA LEU A 139 -0.45 10.15 -3.31
C LEU A 139 -0.40 10.64 -4.75
N ALA A 140 -1.47 10.37 -5.49
CA ALA A 140 -1.67 10.89 -6.84
C ALA A 140 -1.97 12.39 -6.72
N VAL A 141 -1.20 13.24 -7.40
CA VAL A 141 -1.30 14.70 -7.30
C VAL A 141 -1.29 15.35 -8.67
N THR A 142 -2.05 16.42 -8.87
CA THR A 142 -2.08 17.15 -10.15
C THR A 142 -1.04 18.26 -10.24
N ASP A 143 -0.53 18.71 -9.09
CA ASP A 143 0.41 19.82 -8.97
C ASP A 143 1.45 19.56 -7.87
N ASP A 144 2.52 20.36 -7.88
CA ASP A 144 3.68 20.19 -6.99
C ASP A 144 3.47 20.86 -5.61
N MET A 145 2.29 21.46 -5.40
CA MET A 145 1.88 22.08 -4.14
C MET A 145 1.78 21.03 -3.03
N TRP A 146 1.18 19.88 -3.35
CA TRP A 146 0.91 18.79 -2.42
C TRP A 146 2.16 18.12 -1.86
N PRO A 147 3.13 17.66 -2.68
CA PRO A 147 4.40 17.14 -2.17
C PRO A 147 5.10 18.14 -1.26
N THR A 148 5.10 19.43 -1.63
CA THR A 148 5.74 20.48 -0.84
C THR A 148 5.10 20.61 0.55
N ARG A 149 3.77 20.70 0.63
CA ARG A 149 3.05 20.86 1.90
C ARG A 149 3.20 19.67 2.84
N LEU A 150 2.98 18.47 2.30
CA LEU A 150 3.02 17.25 3.10
C LEU A 150 4.45 16.90 3.55
N ARG A 151 5.48 17.13 2.71
CA ARG A 151 6.90 17.00 3.13
C ARG A 151 7.32 18.04 4.15
N ASN A 152 6.61 19.18 4.22
CA ASN A 152 6.82 20.21 5.23
C ASN A 152 5.95 20.02 6.48
N HIS A 153 5.21 18.91 6.58
CA HIS A 153 4.35 18.58 7.70
C HIS A 153 3.30 19.67 7.97
N GLN A 154 2.81 20.34 6.91
CA GLN A 154 1.73 21.32 7.00
C GLN A 154 0.38 20.59 7.13
N TRP A 155 0.23 19.77 8.18
CA TRP A 155 -0.88 18.82 8.33
C TRP A 155 -2.25 19.50 8.39
N HIS A 156 -2.37 20.58 9.16
CA HIS A 156 -3.63 21.32 9.25
C HIS A 156 -4.04 21.90 7.89
N GLU A 157 -3.10 22.56 7.21
CA GLU A 157 -3.36 23.12 5.89
C GLU A 157 -3.76 22.02 4.88
N ALA A 158 -3.01 20.91 4.85
CA ALA A 158 -3.23 19.84 3.89
C ALA A 158 -4.52 19.03 4.16
N PHE A 159 -4.86 18.75 5.42
CA PHE A 159 -5.97 17.86 5.77
C PHE A 159 -7.25 18.57 6.25
N VAL A 160 -7.15 19.84 6.65
CA VAL A 160 -8.28 20.65 7.14
C VAL A 160 -8.61 21.74 6.14
N ASP A 161 -7.70 22.69 5.94
CA ASP A 161 -7.97 23.90 5.14
C ASP A 161 -8.20 23.55 3.66
N LEU A 162 -7.43 22.60 3.13
CA LEU A 162 -7.55 22.09 1.77
C LEU A 162 -8.33 20.77 1.68
N ARG A 163 -9.17 20.43 2.68
CA ARG A 163 -9.95 19.17 2.66
C ARG A 163 -10.78 19.02 1.39
N GLY A 164 -11.37 20.12 0.90
CA GLY A 164 -12.23 20.12 -0.29
C GLY A 164 -11.52 19.77 -1.61
N GLU A 165 -10.19 19.69 -1.59
CA GLU A 165 -9.34 19.35 -2.73
C GLU A 165 -8.98 17.85 -2.80
N TRP A 166 -9.20 17.10 -1.71
CA TRP A 166 -9.04 15.65 -1.69
C TRP A 166 -10.12 15.01 -2.58
N GLY A 167 -9.69 14.15 -3.50
CA GLY A 167 -10.51 13.63 -4.59
C GLY A 167 -10.52 14.49 -5.86
N LYS A 168 -9.92 15.69 -5.85
CA LYS A 168 -9.90 16.63 -7.00
C LYS A 168 -8.50 16.97 -7.51
N SER A 169 -7.57 17.29 -6.61
CA SER A 169 -6.17 17.59 -6.96
C SER A 169 -5.17 16.68 -6.24
N ILE A 170 -5.63 15.96 -5.22
CA ILE A 170 -4.90 14.87 -4.55
C ILE A 170 -5.82 13.70 -4.24
N SER A 171 -5.37 12.47 -4.46
CA SER A 171 -6.08 11.26 -4.01
C SER A 171 -5.10 10.20 -3.50
N PRO A 172 -5.41 9.54 -2.37
CA PRO A 172 -4.58 8.49 -1.80
C PRO A 172 -4.95 7.10 -2.34
N PHE A 173 -3.95 6.29 -2.64
CA PHE A 173 -4.10 4.89 -3.04
C PHE A 173 -3.17 4.05 -2.17
N MET A 174 -3.76 3.15 -1.37
CA MET A 174 -2.97 2.28 -0.50
C MET A 174 -2.19 1.27 -1.34
N PHE A 175 -0.89 1.14 -1.05
CA PHE A 175 -0.03 0.07 -1.57
C PHE A 175 0.45 -0.86 -0.45
N GLY A 176 0.68 -0.29 0.74
CA GLY A 176 1.15 -1.00 1.92
C GLY A 176 0.10 -1.95 2.48
N HIS A 177 0.29 -3.25 2.31
CA HIS A 177 -0.68 -4.24 2.79
C HIS A 177 -0.71 -4.37 4.32
N ALA A 178 0.42 -4.16 5.01
CA ALA A 178 0.43 -4.09 6.47
C ALA A 178 -0.28 -2.84 7.02
N ASN A 179 -0.31 -1.72 6.27
CA ASN A 179 -1.15 -0.59 6.66
C ASN A 179 -2.63 -0.98 6.69
N TYR A 180 -3.12 -1.72 5.68
CA TYR A 180 -4.50 -2.21 5.69
C TYR A 180 -4.77 -3.11 6.91
N GLU A 181 -3.86 -4.04 7.23
CA GLU A 181 -3.97 -4.87 8.43
C GLU A 181 -4.06 -4.02 9.70
N MET A 182 -3.18 -3.03 9.85
CA MET A 182 -3.18 -2.14 11.01
C MET A 182 -4.44 -1.27 11.09
N LEU A 183 -5.02 -0.89 9.95
CA LEU A 183 -6.25 -0.11 9.86
C LEU A 183 -7.50 -0.92 10.24
N THR A 184 -7.44 -2.25 10.34
CA THR A 184 -8.52 -3.03 10.96
C THR A 184 -8.65 -2.74 12.47
N LYS A 185 -7.59 -2.23 13.10
CA LYS A 185 -7.58 -1.82 14.51
C LYS A 185 -6.72 -0.56 14.67
N PRO A 186 -7.21 0.60 14.19
CA PRO A 186 -6.42 1.81 14.08
C PRO A 186 -5.98 2.33 15.46
N TYR A 187 -4.83 2.99 15.52
CA TYR A 187 -4.31 3.61 16.74
C TYR A 187 -3.57 4.91 16.43
N ILE A 188 -3.59 5.84 17.39
CA ILE A 188 -2.84 7.10 17.29
C ILE A 188 -1.35 6.81 17.17
N GLY A 189 -0.72 7.35 16.11
CA GLY A 189 0.67 7.06 15.74
C GLY A 189 0.82 6.25 14.47
N LEU A 190 -0.25 5.62 13.97
CA LEU A 190 -0.21 4.85 12.73
C LEU A 190 0.18 5.74 11.54
N THR A 191 1.33 5.45 10.93
CA THR A 191 1.99 6.29 9.93
C THR A 191 2.48 5.46 8.76
N GLY A 192 1.99 5.75 7.55
CA GLY A 192 2.48 5.15 6.32
C GLY A 192 3.60 5.95 5.68
N LYS A 193 3.95 5.54 4.46
CA LYS A 193 5.05 6.07 3.65
C LYS A 193 4.51 6.55 2.31
N ALA A 194 4.26 7.84 2.22
CA ALA A 194 3.76 8.50 1.02
C ALA A 194 4.84 8.57 -0.06
N LEU A 195 4.51 8.05 -1.25
CA LEU A 195 5.20 8.31 -2.50
C LEU A 195 4.28 9.17 -3.37
N PHE A 196 4.79 10.31 -3.84
CA PHE A 196 4.01 11.22 -4.66
C PHE A 196 4.13 10.85 -6.14
N VAL A 197 2.99 10.73 -6.82
CA VAL A 197 2.92 10.43 -8.26
C VAL A 197 2.15 11.56 -8.93
N LYS A 198 2.80 12.26 -9.86
CA LYS A 198 2.15 13.32 -10.61
C LYS A 198 1.24 12.71 -11.67
N VAL A 199 -0.02 13.12 -11.70
CA VAL A 199 -1.03 12.59 -12.62
C VAL A 199 -1.72 13.73 -13.40
N PRO A 200 -2.20 13.48 -14.63
CA PRO A 200 -3.06 14.41 -15.35
C PRO A 200 -4.31 14.79 -14.55
N SER A 201 -4.81 16.01 -14.73
CA SER A 201 -5.97 16.52 -13.97
C SER A 201 -7.27 15.77 -14.23
N ASP A 202 -7.41 15.12 -15.39
CA ASP A 202 -8.57 14.30 -15.74
C ASP A 202 -8.53 12.90 -15.13
N THR A 203 -7.44 12.51 -14.45
CA THR A 203 -7.26 11.18 -13.86
C THR A 203 -8.40 10.84 -12.89
N PHE A 204 -8.78 11.77 -12.03
CA PHE A 204 -9.82 11.54 -11.01
C PHE A 204 -11.25 11.52 -11.58
N CYS A 205 -11.44 11.93 -12.84
CA CYS A 205 -12.72 11.81 -13.54
C CYS A 205 -12.94 10.40 -14.11
N LYS A 206 -11.90 9.57 -14.17
CA LYS A 206 -11.99 8.18 -14.66
C LYS A 206 -12.54 7.27 -13.57
N ASP A 207 -13.03 6.09 -13.95
CA ASP A 207 -13.39 5.08 -12.95
C ASP A 207 -12.14 4.58 -12.18
N LEU A 208 -12.37 3.94 -11.03
CA LEU A 208 -11.28 3.48 -10.17
C LEU A 208 -10.37 2.45 -10.85
N VAL A 209 -10.90 1.57 -11.70
CA VAL A 209 -10.10 0.56 -12.41
C VAL A 209 -9.09 1.24 -13.32
N ALA A 210 -9.53 2.23 -14.09
CA ALA A 210 -8.67 3.03 -14.95
C ALA A 210 -7.64 3.86 -14.17
N GLN A 211 -8.02 4.39 -13.00
CA GLN A 211 -7.09 5.11 -12.12
C GLN A 211 -5.98 4.18 -11.60
N TYR A 212 -6.31 2.99 -11.10
CA TYR A 212 -5.33 2.01 -10.65
C TYR A 212 -4.43 1.53 -11.79
N ALA A 213 -4.98 1.20 -12.96
CA ALA A 213 -4.19 0.76 -14.12
C ALA A 213 -3.20 1.84 -14.60
N TYR A 214 -3.61 3.11 -14.56
CA TYR A 214 -2.72 4.24 -14.88
C TYR A 214 -1.61 4.36 -13.84
N LEU A 215 -1.96 4.39 -12.55
CA LEU A 215 -0.99 4.52 -11.46
C LEU A 215 -0.01 3.35 -11.42
N ASP A 216 -0.47 2.12 -11.63
CA ASP A 216 0.40 0.93 -11.68
C ASP A 216 1.44 1.04 -12.80
N THR A 217 1.04 1.58 -13.96
CA THR A 217 1.97 1.81 -15.08
C THR A 217 2.99 2.89 -14.74
N VAL A 218 2.54 4.06 -14.28
CA VAL A 218 3.44 5.18 -13.94
C VAL A 218 4.37 4.81 -12.79
N LEU A 219 3.87 4.12 -11.77
CA LEU A 219 4.67 3.68 -10.64
C LEU A 219 5.75 2.67 -11.06
N CYS A 220 5.40 1.70 -11.90
CA CYS A 220 6.36 0.76 -12.47
C CYS A 220 7.48 1.50 -13.22
N GLU A 221 7.15 2.47 -14.07
CA GLU A 221 8.12 3.30 -14.79
C GLU A 221 9.00 4.15 -13.85
N MET A 222 8.41 4.73 -12.80
CA MET A 222 9.16 5.51 -11.81
C MET A 222 10.19 4.65 -11.05
N ILE A 223 9.84 3.40 -10.72
CA ILE A 223 10.74 2.48 -10.03
C ILE A 223 11.81 1.96 -10.99
N GLU A 224 11.45 1.65 -12.23
CA GLU A 224 12.38 1.05 -13.19
C GLU A 224 13.37 2.06 -13.80
N ASN A 225 12.92 3.27 -14.11
CA ASN A 225 13.71 4.26 -14.85
C ASN A 225 14.23 5.41 -14.00
N ASN A 226 13.51 5.78 -12.94
CA ASN A 226 13.84 6.95 -12.11
C ASN A 226 14.31 6.56 -10.72
N ASP A 227 14.49 5.26 -10.46
CA ASP A 227 15.14 4.77 -9.25
C ASP A 227 14.47 5.27 -7.96
N CYS A 228 13.15 5.49 -8.01
CA CYS A 228 12.43 6.19 -6.95
C CYS A 228 12.36 5.44 -5.60
N LEU A 229 12.75 4.15 -5.61
CA LEU A 229 12.88 3.29 -4.43
C LEU A 229 14.31 2.76 -4.24
N GLN A 230 15.35 3.46 -4.74
CA GLN A 230 16.74 3.11 -4.42
C GLN A 230 17.04 3.19 -2.92
N ASP A 231 16.41 4.14 -2.23
CA ASP A 231 16.37 4.20 -0.78
C ASP A 231 15.04 4.83 -0.28
N ASN A 232 14.96 5.13 1.01
CA ASN A 232 13.74 5.67 1.64
C ASN A 232 13.61 7.20 1.53
N SER A 233 14.50 7.91 0.85
CA SER A 233 14.55 9.38 0.86
C SER A 233 13.34 10.04 0.21
N LEU A 234 12.71 9.37 -0.78
CA LEU A 234 11.51 9.85 -1.45
C LEU A 234 10.21 9.46 -0.72
N LEU A 235 10.28 8.59 0.28
CA LEU A 235 9.16 8.14 1.08
C LEU A 235 8.90 9.07 2.26
N SER A 236 7.82 9.85 2.19
CA SER A 236 7.46 10.82 3.21
C SER A 236 6.55 10.20 4.29
N PRO A 237 6.70 10.55 5.57
CA PRO A 237 5.75 10.08 6.59
C PRO A 237 4.35 10.62 6.31
N LEU A 238 3.32 9.77 6.45
CA LEU A 238 1.92 10.15 6.30
C LEU A 238 1.10 9.64 7.49
N PRO A 239 0.54 10.52 8.34
CA PRO A 239 -0.40 10.13 9.39
C PRO A 239 -1.68 9.56 8.78
N LEU A 240 -1.86 8.24 8.76
CA LEU A 240 -2.94 7.58 8.01
C LEU A 240 -4.33 8.02 8.48
N LEU A 241 -4.53 8.16 9.80
CA LEU A 241 -5.82 8.57 10.34
C LEU A 241 -6.14 10.04 10.05
N GLY A 242 -5.15 10.84 9.63
CA GLY A 242 -5.35 12.22 9.20
C GLY A 242 -5.85 12.37 7.77
N VAL A 243 -5.72 11.35 6.93
CA VAL A 243 -6.13 11.38 5.53
C VAL A 243 -7.66 11.54 5.45
N PRO A 244 -8.19 12.59 4.81
CA PRO A 244 -9.62 12.84 4.75
C PRO A 244 -10.43 11.61 4.30
N GLY A 245 -11.43 11.25 5.10
CA GLY A 245 -12.30 10.10 4.84
C GLY A 245 -11.80 8.77 5.42
N TRP A 246 -10.52 8.62 5.80
CA TRP A 246 -10.00 7.34 6.31
C TRP A 246 -10.28 7.04 7.78
N HIS A 247 -10.64 8.05 8.57
CA HIS A 247 -10.94 7.88 9.99
C HIS A 247 -12.01 8.87 10.45
N GLU A 248 -12.90 8.43 11.35
CA GLU A 248 -14.05 9.22 11.77
C GLU A 248 -13.66 10.50 12.52
N ASP A 249 -12.72 10.42 13.46
CA ASP A 249 -12.28 11.57 14.26
C ASP A 249 -11.69 12.69 13.41
N ASN A 250 -11.18 12.36 12.23
CA ASN A 250 -10.57 13.34 11.34
C ASN A 250 -11.57 14.29 10.68
N LYS A 251 -12.88 14.07 10.87
CA LYS A 251 -13.92 15.05 10.51
C LYS A 251 -13.88 16.29 11.41
N ASN A 252 -13.36 16.16 12.64
CA ASN A 252 -13.14 17.27 13.55
C ASN A 252 -11.76 17.89 13.32
N SER A 253 -11.69 19.20 13.11
CA SER A 253 -10.41 19.92 12.95
C SER A 253 -9.53 19.84 14.20
N GLU A 254 -10.11 19.72 15.39
CA GLU A 254 -9.35 19.60 16.65
C GLU A 254 -8.54 18.31 16.74
N PHE A 255 -8.91 17.26 16.00
CA PHE A 255 -8.13 16.02 15.92
C PHE A 255 -6.68 16.29 15.46
N TYR A 256 -6.51 17.26 14.56
CA TYR A 256 -5.21 17.64 14.02
C TYR A 256 -4.35 18.47 14.99
N SER A 257 -4.91 18.92 16.11
CA SER A 257 -4.19 19.61 17.19
C SER A 257 -3.31 18.65 18.02
N ASN A 258 -3.48 17.34 17.88
CA ASN A 258 -2.64 16.35 18.54
C ASN A 258 -1.23 16.31 17.92
N THR A 259 -0.32 17.15 18.43
CA THR A 259 1.05 17.26 17.91
C THR A 259 1.94 16.05 18.18
N ASP A 260 1.53 15.13 19.07
CA ASP A 260 2.25 13.87 19.27
C ASP A 260 2.07 12.91 18.09
N TYR A 261 0.94 13.03 17.39
CA TYR A 261 0.65 12.31 16.15
C TYR A 261 0.94 13.13 14.90
N PHE A 262 0.37 14.34 14.81
CA PHE A 262 0.59 15.31 13.73
C PHE A 262 1.84 16.15 13.98
N ARG A 263 2.98 15.48 14.05
CA ARG A 263 4.25 16.10 14.47
C ARG A 263 4.69 17.17 13.46
N PRO A 264 5.03 18.39 13.91
CA PRO A 264 5.60 19.41 13.03
C PRO A 264 6.95 18.95 12.48
N LYS A 265 7.36 19.51 11.35
CA LYS A 265 8.66 19.20 10.75
C LYS A 265 9.77 19.57 11.74
N ARG A 266 10.69 18.64 11.97
CA ARG A 266 11.83 18.87 12.85
C ARG A 266 12.64 20.03 12.25
N ARG A 267 12.73 21.14 12.98
CA ARG A 267 13.65 22.22 12.62
C ARG A 267 15.06 21.69 12.79
N ILE A 268 15.80 21.58 11.68
CA ILE A 268 17.24 21.35 11.75
C ILE A 268 17.81 22.66 12.32
N ARG A 269 18.35 22.59 13.53
CA ARG A 269 19.15 23.66 14.10
C ARG A 269 20.54 23.60 13.51
#